data_AF-A0A832U8Y6-F1
#
_entry.id   AF-A0A832U8Y6-F1
#
_cell.length_a   1.000
_cell.length_b   1.000
_cell.length_c   1.000
_cell.angle_alpha   90.00
_cell.angle_beta   90.00
_cell.angle_gamma   90.00
#
_symmetry.space_group_name_H-M   'P 1'
#
loop_
_entity.id
_entity.type
_entity.pdbx_description
1 polymer ?
#
loop_
_entity_poly.entity_id
_entity_poly.type
_entity_poly.pdbx_seq_one_letter_code
_entity_poly.pdbx_strand_id
1 'polypeptide(L)'
;MYVQAQISAIEARYRAELETWKLEATSGIRKDSVNRSRSTLKGRIAEQMAPLLPEFAFNPADARFIGSPVDYIIFDGLTDVADDKKKEIR
;
A
#
# COMPACT_ATOMS: atom_id res chain seq x y z
N MET A 1 -25.17 13.62 -52.66
CA MET A 1 -23.71 13.42 -52.47
C MET A 1 -23.09 14.41 -51.48
N TYR A 2 -23.31 15.73 -51.57
CA TYR A 2 -22.62 16.72 -50.71
C TYR A 2 -22.92 16.61 -49.20
N VAL A 3 -24.19 16.41 -48.83
CA VAL A 3 -24.62 16.33 -47.42
C VAL A 3 -24.07 15.09 -46.71
N GLN A 4 -24.07 13.92 -47.39
CA GLN A 4 -23.49 12.69 -46.82
C GLN A 4 -21.98 12.81 -46.59
N ALA A 5 -21.25 13.47 -47.50
CA ALA A 5 -19.83 13.71 -47.33
C ALA A 5 -19.53 14.64 -46.13
N GLN A 6 -20.36 15.67 -45.92
CA GLN A 6 -20.25 16.56 -44.76
C GLN A 6 -20.53 15.84 -43.44
N ILE A 7 -21.59 15.02 -43.38
CA ILE A 7 -21.92 14.23 -42.19
C ILE A 7 -20.78 13.25 -41.86
N SER A 8 -20.26 12.54 -42.86
CA SER A 8 -19.16 11.58 -42.65
C SER A 8 -17.87 12.26 -42.16
N ALA A 9 -17.57 13.46 -42.65
CA ALA A 9 -16.43 14.24 -42.19
C ALA A 9 -16.60 14.72 -40.74
N ILE A 10 -17.81 15.12 -40.36
CA ILE A 10 -18.14 15.54 -38.99
C ILE A 10 -18.06 14.34 -38.03
N GLU A 11 -18.60 13.18 -38.40
CA GLU A 11 -18.51 11.95 -37.61
C GLU A 11 -17.06 11.50 -37.42
N ALA A 12 -16.23 11.59 -38.46
CA ALA A 12 -14.81 11.24 -38.37
C ALA A 12 -14.06 12.13 -37.38
N ARG A 13 -14.35 13.44 -37.38
CA ARG A 13 -13.77 14.41 -36.44
C ARG A 13 -14.16 14.10 -34.99
N TYR A 14 -15.45 13.94 -34.71
CA TYR A 14 -15.90 13.65 -33.35
C TYR A 14 -15.41 12.30 -32.84
N ARG A 15 -15.30 11.29 -33.73
CA ARG A 15 -14.71 10.00 -33.37
C ARG A 15 -13.24 10.14 -32.98
N ALA A 16 -12.46 10.92 -33.72
CA ALA A 16 -11.06 11.17 -33.39
C ALA A 16 -10.92 11.89 -32.04
N GLU A 17 -11.69 12.96 -31.81
CA GLU A 17 -11.69 13.69 -30.54
C GLU A 17 -12.09 12.80 -29.36
N LEU A 18 -13.10 11.93 -29.53
CA LEU A 18 -13.53 10.99 -28.50
C LEU A 18 -12.42 9.98 -28.15
N GLU A 19 -11.70 9.45 -29.15
CA GLU A 19 -10.61 8.51 -28.92
C GLU A 19 -9.42 9.20 -28.22
N THR A 20 -9.09 10.45 -28.58
CA THR A 20 -8.08 11.24 -27.86
C THR A 20 -8.49 11.46 -26.40
N TRP A 21 -9.73 11.87 -26.15
CA TRP A 21 -10.24 12.09 -24.80
C TRP A 21 -10.21 10.81 -23.94
N LYS A 22 -10.57 9.65 -24.50
CA LYS A 22 -10.51 8.36 -23.80
C LYS A 22 -9.09 8.01 -23.38
N LEU A 23 -8.11 8.21 -24.25
CA LEU A 23 -6.69 7.96 -23.97
C LEU A 23 -6.19 8.85 -22.82
N GLU A 24 -6.52 10.15 -22.87
CA GLU A 24 -6.14 11.12 -21.84
C GLU A 24 -6.80 10.81 -20.48
N ALA A 25 -8.10 10.52 -20.46
CA ALA A 25 -8.83 10.16 -19.25
C ALA A 25 -8.29 8.87 -18.59
N THR A 26 -7.93 7.87 -19.40
CA THR A 26 -7.36 6.61 -18.92
C THR A 26 -5.99 6.83 -18.27
N SER A 27 -5.20 7.79 -18.77
CA SER A 27 -3.89 8.13 -18.20
C SER A 27 -3.98 8.69 -16.78
N GLY A 28 -5.02 9.51 -16.49
CA GLY A 28 -5.29 10.06 -15.16
C GLY A 28 -5.70 8.97 -14.15
N ILE A 29 -6.62 8.09 -14.55
CA ILE A 29 -7.12 7.00 -13.69
C ILE A 29 -6.00 6.03 -13.28
N ARG A 30 -5.09 5.72 -14.21
CA ARG A 30 -3.94 4.85 -13.94
C ARG A 30 -2.96 5.49 -12.96
N LYS A 31 -2.73 6.80 -13.07
CA LYS A 31 -1.80 7.54 -12.18
C LYS A 31 -2.33 7.63 -10.75
N ASP A 32 -3.63 7.88 -10.59
CA ASP A 32 -4.27 7.94 -9.28
C ASP A 32 -4.34 6.58 -8.57
N SER A 33 -4.61 5.49 -9.31
CA SER A 33 -4.62 4.14 -8.73
C SER A 33 -3.25 3.73 -8.17
N VAL A 34 -2.16 4.10 -8.86
CA VAL A 34 -0.79 3.82 -8.40
C VAL A 34 -0.42 4.65 -7.16
N ASN A 35 -0.82 5.91 -7.11
CA ASN A 35 -0.51 6.77 -5.96
C ASN A 35 -1.30 6.38 -4.71
N ARG A 36 -2.59 6.05 -4.86
CA ARG A 36 -3.41 5.60 -3.74
C ARG A 36 -2.90 4.27 -3.16
N SER A 37 -2.52 3.33 -4.04
CA SER A 37 -1.89 2.07 -3.65
C SER A 37 -0.62 2.26 -2.81
N ARG A 38 0.28 3.18 -3.20
CA ARG A 38 1.56 3.40 -2.48
C ARG A 38 1.38 3.96 -1.07
N SER A 39 0.43 4.86 -0.85
CA SER A 39 0.20 5.45 0.49
C SER A 39 -0.36 4.43 1.48
N THR A 40 -1.39 3.68 1.07
CA THR A 40 -1.99 2.60 1.87
C THR A 40 -1.00 1.47 2.11
N LEU A 41 -0.21 1.10 1.11
CA LEU A 41 0.81 0.06 1.23
C LEU A 41 1.93 0.48 2.20
N LYS A 42 2.38 1.74 2.14
CA LYS A 42 3.36 2.27 3.10
C LYS A 42 2.84 2.29 4.53
N GLY A 43 1.57 2.66 4.74
CA GLY A 43 0.93 2.61 6.07
C GLY A 43 0.92 1.19 6.64
N ARG A 44 0.49 0.21 5.83
CA ARG A 44 0.47 -1.20 6.22
C ARG A 44 1.86 -1.78 6.49
N ILE A 45 2.86 -1.39 5.70
CA ILE A 45 4.26 -1.79 5.94
C ILE A 45 4.78 -1.14 7.23
N ALA A 46 4.46 0.12 7.49
CA ALA A 46 4.85 0.79 8.72
C ALA A 46 4.23 0.13 9.96
N GLU A 47 2.97 -0.31 9.90
CA GLU A 47 2.32 -1.09 10.97
C GLU A 47 3.06 -2.39 11.26
N GLN A 48 3.46 -3.13 10.22
CA GLN A 48 4.18 -4.40 10.41
C GLN A 48 5.64 -4.23 10.83
N MET A 49 6.28 -3.11 10.45
CA MET A 49 7.68 -2.81 10.71
C MET A 49 7.90 -1.91 11.93
N ALA A 50 6.84 -1.43 12.58
CA ALA A 50 6.93 -0.61 13.79
C ALA A 50 7.83 -1.21 14.89
N PRO A 51 7.87 -2.55 15.12
CA PRO A 51 8.77 -3.16 16.10
C PRO A 51 10.27 -3.10 15.77
N LEU A 52 10.64 -2.73 14.54
CA LEU A 52 12.02 -2.64 14.07
C LEU A 52 12.52 -1.19 13.99
N LEU A 53 11.66 -0.20 14.29
CA LEU A 53 12.05 1.20 14.30
C LEU A 53 12.92 1.49 15.53
N PRO A 54 13.94 2.35 15.40
CA PRO A 54 14.88 2.65 16.47
C PRO A 54 14.25 3.29 17.72
N GLU A 55 13.01 3.79 17.61
CA GLU A 55 12.22 4.34 18.72
C GLU A 55 11.39 3.26 19.45
N PHE A 56 11.45 2.00 19.02
CA PHE A 56 10.74 0.90 19.66
C PHE A 56 11.38 0.59 21.01
N ALA A 57 10.74 1.04 22.09
CA ALA A 57 11.27 1.01 23.45
C ALA A 57 11.40 -0.40 24.08
N PHE A 58 11.07 -1.46 23.35
CA PHE A 58 10.99 -2.83 23.86
C PHE A 58 11.93 -3.77 23.10
N ASN A 59 12.38 -4.83 23.77
CA ASN A 59 13.22 -5.85 23.12
C ASN A 59 12.43 -6.57 22.01
N PRO A 60 12.91 -6.58 20.75
CA PRO A 60 12.23 -7.28 19.67
C PRO A 60 12.01 -8.79 19.91
N ALA A 61 12.86 -9.43 20.73
CA ALA A 61 12.71 -10.85 21.08
C ALA A 61 11.44 -11.14 21.91
N ASP A 62 10.95 -10.12 22.62
CA ASP A 62 9.76 -10.17 23.48
C ASP A 62 8.46 -9.86 22.72
N ALA A 63 8.56 -9.43 21.47
CA ALA A 63 7.40 -9.20 20.61
C ALA A 63 6.86 -10.52 20.03
N ARG A 64 5.52 -10.65 20.00
CA ARG A 64 4.80 -11.75 19.37
C ARG A 64 3.79 -11.20 18.38
N PHE A 65 3.93 -11.58 17.12
CA PHE A 65 2.99 -11.23 16.06
C PHE A 65 1.69 -12.02 16.21
N ILE A 66 0.55 -11.34 16.13
CA ILE A 66 -0.81 -11.90 16.28
C ILE A 66 -1.64 -11.64 15.00
N GLY A 67 -1.46 -10.49 14.34
CA GLY A 67 -2.19 -10.10 13.13
C GLY A 67 -3.54 -9.41 13.38
N SER A 68 -4.28 -9.05 12.33
CA SER A 68 -5.48 -8.21 12.45
C SER A 68 -6.54 -8.80 13.41
N PRO A 69 -7.11 -8.01 14.35
CA PRO A 69 -7.02 -6.54 14.47
C PRO A 69 -5.88 -5.99 15.35
N VAL A 70 -4.94 -6.83 15.83
CA VAL A 70 -3.83 -6.44 16.72
C VAL A 70 -2.54 -7.06 16.21
N ASP A 71 -1.66 -6.28 15.57
CA ASP A 71 -0.49 -6.85 14.90
C ASP A 71 0.50 -7.53 15.85
N TYR A 72 0.78 -6.94 17.02
CA TYR A 72 1.76 -7.48 17.98
C TYR A 72 1.29 -7.35 19.43
N ILE A 73 1.75 -8.28 20.27
CA ILE A 73 1.74 -8.21 21.73
C ILE A 73 3.19 -8.27 22.22
N ILE A 74 3.54 -7.41 23.17
CA ILE A 74 4.89 -7.31 23.73
C ILE A 74 4.87 -7.87 25.15
N PHE A 75 5.71 -8.86 25.43
CA PHE A 75 5.90 -9.44 26.77
C PHE A 75 7.18 -8.87 27.39
N ASP A 76 7.13 -7.61 27.81
CA ASP A 76 8.30 -6.89 28.33
C ASP A 76 8.99 -7.65 29.48
N GLY A 77 10.29 -7.91 29.34
CA GLY A 77 11.10 -8.67 30.29
C GLY A 77 11.05 -10.20 30.16
N LEU A 78 10.38 -10.74 29.13
CA LEU A 78 10.31 -12.19 28.90
C LEU A 78 11.70 -12.81 28.64
N THR A 79 12.52 -12.14 27.84
CA THR A 79 13.89 -12.57 27.55
C THR A 79 14.76 -12.57 28.80
N ASP A 80 14.63 -11.55 29.65
CA ASP A 80 15.41 -11.45 30.89
C ASP A 80 15.10 -12.59 31.86
N VAL A 81 13.81 -12.92 32.04
CA VAL A 81 13.37 -14.05 32.88
C VAL A 81 13.84 -15.39 32.30
N ALA A 82 13.83 -15.55 30.98
CA ALA A 82 14.28 -16.78 30.32
C ALA A 82 15.80 -16.98 30.46
N ASP A 83 16.58 -15.90 30.39
CA ASP A 83 18.04 -15.95 30.56
C ASP A 83 18.46 -16.13 32.02
N ASP A 84 17.69 -15.59 32.98
CA ASP A 84 17.96 -15.82 34.40
C ASP A 84 17.68 -17.28 34.81
N LYS A 85 16.59 -17.87 34.32
CA LYS A 85 16.33 -19.31 34.49
C LYS A 85 17.45 -20.17 33.90
N LYS A 86 18.04 -19.79 32.75
CA LYS A 86 19.18 -20.54 32.19
C LYS A 86 20.43 -20.50 33.08
N LYS A 87 20.61 -19.46 33.89
CA LYS A 87 21.75 -19.36 34.84
C LYS A 87 21.55 -20.25 36.06
N GLU A 88 20.32 -20.47 36.50
CA GLU A 88 19.99 -21.35 37.65
C GLU A 88 20.14 -22.85 37.33
N ILE A 89 20.08 -23.24 36.04
CA ILE A 89 20.15 -24.64 35.59
C ILE A 89 21.59 -25.02 35.21
N ARG A 90 22.61 -24.29 35.68
CA ARG A 90 24.02 -24.49 35.31
C ARG A 90 24.92 -24.76 36.51
#